data_AF-M0MSB3-F1
#
_entry.id   AF-M0MSB3-F1
#
_cell.length_a   1.000
_cell.length_b   1.000
_cell.length_c   1.000
_cell.angle_alpha   90.00
_cell.angle_beta   90.00
_cell.angle_gamma   90.00
#
_symmetry.space_group_name_H-M   'P 1'
#
loop_
_entity.id
_entity.type
_entity.pdbx_description
1 polymer ?
#
loop_
_entity_poly.entity_id
_entity_poly.type
_entity_poly.pdbx_seq_one_letter_code
_entity_poly.pdbx_strand_id
1 'polypeptide(L)'
;VIEGLSQGGAARIDGRIERVPPAWKVRDIDLGGGASTAVTIPWGDVSTAYYTTGIPNVETYATIPNYAASVMRKTGPLTPLLGTAPVQRALTAIVDATVSGPTADERAKSTTRIWGEVEGDGKRVAARLRTPDTYEFTARTATEIARRVCDNDVESGFQTPASAFGPEFVLEFDGVEREDVGRA
;
A
#
# COMPACT_ATOMS: atom_id res chain seq x y z
N VAL A 1 -9.63 -8.02 1.49
CA VAL A 1 -8.29 -8.46 1.03
C VAL A 1 -8.36 -9.73 0.17
N ILE A 2 -9.16 -10.75 0.54
CA ILE A 2 -9.25 -12.03 -0.20
C ILE A 2 -9.87 -11.90 -1.60
N GLU A 3 -10.78 -10.94 -1.81
CA GLU A 3 -11.42 -10.68 -3.11
C GLU A 3 -10.46 -10.17 -4.20
N GLY A 4 -9.29 -9.62 -3.82
CA GLY A 4 -8.27 -9.15 -4.77
C GLY A 4 -7.36 -10.25 -5.31
N LEU A 5 -7.26 -11.40 -4.63
CA LEU A 5 -6.38 -12.50 -5.02
C LEU A 5 -6.79 -13.17 -6.34
N SER A 6 -8.08 -13.11 -6.68
CA SER A 6 -8.61 -13.66 -7.94
C SER A 6 -8.36 -12.76 -9.15
N GLN A 7 -8.02 -11.48 -8.95
CA GLN A 7 -7.84 -10.52 -10.05
C GLN A 7 -6.39 -10.43 -10.57
N GLY A 8 -5.44 -11.10 -9.91
CA GLY A 8 -4.02 -11.07 -10.24
C GLY A 8 -3.29 -9.85 -9.66
N GLY A 9 -2.16 -9.48 -10.24
CA GLY A 9 -1.47 -8.22 -9.94
C GLY A 9 -1.96 -7.09 -10.84
N ALA A 10 -1.67 -5.85 -10.45
CA ALA A 10 -1.90 -4.66 -11.27
C ALA A 10 -0.77 -3.66 -11.06
N ALA A 11 -0.40 -2.96 -12.13
CA ALA A 11 0.53 -1.84 -12.10
C ALA A 11 0.06 -0.80 -13.12
N ARG A 12 0.46 0.45 -12.93
CA ARG A 12 0.25 1.48 -13.94
C ARG A 12 1.49 1.53 -14.83
N ILE A 13 1.31 1.34 -16.12
CA ILE A 13 2.36 1.29 -17.13
C ILE A 13 1.96 2.24 -18.26
N ASP A 14 2.83 3.19 -18.58
CA ASP A 14 2.63 4.18 -19.66
C ASP A 14 1.26 4.87 -19.61
N GLY A 15 0.82 5.23 -18.40
CA GLY A 15 -0.44 5.93 -18.18
C GLY A 15 -1.70 5.06 -18.20
N ARG A 16 -1.57 3.73 -18.17
CA ARG A 16 -2.71 2.79 -18.11
C ARG A 16 -2.53 1.78 -17.00
N ILE A 17 -3.63 1.36 -16.36
CA ILE A 17 -3.59 0.28 -15.38
C ILE A 17 -3.64 -1.04 -16.14
N GLU A 18 -2.55 -1.79 -16.06
CA GLU A 18 -2.37 -3.08 -16.72
C GLU A 18 -2.42 -4.22 -15.72
N ARG A 19 -2.99 -5.36 -16.13
CA ARG A 19 -2.91 -6.59 -15.33
C ARG A 19 -1.51 -7.17 -15.47
N VAL A 20 -0.93 -7.54 -14.33
CA VAL A 20 0.38 -8.19 -14.27
C VAL A 20 0.28 -9.49 -13.46
N PRO A 21 1.24 -10.43 -13.60
CA PRO A 21 1.27 -11.61 -12.77
C PRO A 21 1.29 -11.28 -11.26
N PRO A 22 0.76 -12.15 -10.38
CA PRO A 22 0.96 -12.00 -8.94
C PRO A 22 2.44 -11.91 -8.59
N ALA A 23 2.79 -11.03 -7.65
CA ALA A 23 4.19 -10.77 -7.27
C ALA A 23 5.11 -10.50 -8.48
N TRP A 24 4.62 -9.74 -9.45
CA TRP A 24 5.31 -9.42 -10.71
C TRP A 24 6.74 -8.92 -10.50
N LYS A 25 6.95 -7.98 -9.58
CA LYS A 25 8.28 -7.55 -9.16
C LYS A 25 8.50 -7.81 -7.67
N VAL A 26 9.76 -8.05 -7.35
CA VAL A 26 10.24 -8.26 -5.98
C VAL A 26 11.45 -7.35 -5.77
N ARG A 27 11.44 -6.64 -4.64
CA ARG A 27 12.50 -5.72 -4.24
C ARG A 27 12.80 -5.90 -2.77
N ASP A 28 14.06 -5.67 -2.40
CA ASP A 28 14.39 -5.46 -1.00
C ASP A 28 14.31 -3.95 -0.71
N ILE A 29 13.46 -3.58 0.24
CA ILE A 29 13.15 -2.19 0.60
C ILE A 29 13.46 -1.99 2.08
N ASP A 30 14.24 -0.96 2.40
CA ASP A 30 14.49 -0.58 3.79
C ASP A 30 13.43 0.42 4.28
N LEU A 31 12.55 -0.07 5.15
CA LEU A 31 11.50 0.72 5.80
C LEU A 31 12.02 1.49 7.05
N GLY A 32 13.34 1.56 7.26
CA GLY A 32 13.99 2.20 8.42
C GLY A 32 14.36 1.21 9.53
N GLY A 33 14.44 -0.07 9.21
CA GLY A 33 14.69 -1.16 10.17
C GLY A 33 15.54 -2.29 9.59
N GLY A 34 16.14 -2.06 8.42
CA GLY A 34 16.78 -3.08 7.61
C GLY A 34 15.94 -3.44 6.40
N ALA A 35 16.63 -3.94 5.37
CA ALA A 35 16.01 -4.35 4.12
C ALA A 35 15.01 -5.49 4.35
N SER A 36 13.80 -5.33 3.82
CA SER A 36 12.72 -6.32 3.85
C SER A 36 12.29 -6.66 2.43
N THR A 37 12.08 -7.95 2.16
CA THR A 37 11.56 -8.38 0.85
C THR A 37 10.12 -7.92 0.68
N ALA A 38 9.87 -7.21 -0.42
CA ALA A 38 8.58 -6.67 -0.79
C ALA A 38 8.19 -7.08 -2.21
N VAL A 39 6.89 -7.24 -2.44
CA VAL A 39 6.33 -7.66 -3.74
C VAL A 39 5.26 -6.70 -4.21
N THR A 40 5.09 -6.59 -5.53
CA THR A 40 4.04 -5.76 -6.13
C THR A 40 2.65 -6.26 -5.78
N ILE A 41 1.76 -5.34 -5.43
CA ILE A 41 0.37 -5.60 -5.04
C ILE A 41 -0.60 -4.63 -5.74
N PRO A 42 -1.83 -5.07 -6.07
CA PRO A 42 -2.80 -4.27 -6.81
C PRO A 42 -3.59 -3.31 -5.91
N TRP A 43 -2.90 -2.46 -5.12
CA TRP A 43 -3.56 -1.48 -4.26
C TRP A 43 -4.02 -0.23 -5.02
N GLY A 44 -4.88 0.56 -4.36
CA GLY A 44 -5.50 1.75 -4.94
C GLY A 44 -4.48 2.81 -5.38
N ASP A 45 -3.28 2.83 -4.80
CA ASP A 45 -2.18 3.74 -5.14
C ASP A 45 -1.76 3.66 -6.61
N VAL A 46 -1.87 2.47 -7.24
CA VAL A 46 -1.69 2.27 -8.69
C VAL A 46 -2.59 3.20 -9.52
N SER A 47 -3.75 3.56 -8.98
CA SER A 47 -4.67 4.52 -9.56
C SER A 47 -4.43 5.93 -9.04
N THR A 48 -4.47 6.13 -7.72
CA THR A 48 -4.55 7.47 -7.11
C THR A 48 -3.27 8.28 -7.22
N ALA A 49 -2.08 7.65 -7.20
CA ALA A 49 -0.82 8.39 -7.30
C ALA A 49 -0.68 9.13 -8.64
N TYR A 50 -1.19 8.54 -9.73
CA TYR A 50 -1.19 9.17 -11.05
C TYR A 50 -1.96 10.49 -11.08
N TYR A 51 -3.16 10.53 -10.48
CA TYR A 51 -3.98 11.74 -10.45
C TYR A 51 -3.35 12.88 -9.64
N THR A 52 -2.46 12.55 -8.71
CA THR A 52 -1.74 13.54 -7.90
C THR A 52 -0.47 14.02 -8.57
N THR A 53 0.29 13.11 -9.18
CA THR A 53 1.68 13.35 -9.59
C THR A 53 1.87 13.47 -11.10
N GLY A 54 0.93 12.96 -11.90
CA GLY A 54 1.10 12.78 -13.35
C GLY A 54 2.09 11.67 -13.75
N ILE A 55 2.68 10.95 -12.80
CA ILE A 55 3.70 9.93 -13.09
C ILE A 55 3.05 8.74 -13.82
N PRO A 56 3.48 8.42 -15.05
CA PRO A 56 2.80 7.43 -15.90
C PRO A 56 3.06 5.98 -15.48
N ASN A 57 4.05 5.72 -14.64
CA ASN A 57 4.43 4.39 -14.17
C ASN A 57 4.33 4.32 -12.65
N VAL A 58 3.42 3.50 -12.12
CA VAL A 58 3.17 3.40 -10.67
C VAL A 58 3.09 1.94 -10.24
N GLU A 59 3.84 1.63 -9.19
CA GLU A 59 3.90 0.31 -8.56
C GLU A 59 3.70 0.47 -7.06
N THR A 60 2.97 -0.48 -6.45
CA THR A 60 2.75 -0.51 -4.99
C THR A 60 3.32 -1.80 -4.45
N TYR A 61 4.00 -1.72 -3.31
CA TYR A 61 4.71 -2.83 -2.71
C TYR A 61 4.23 -3.09 -1.28
N ALA A 62 4.13 -4.36 -0.90
CA ALA A 62 4.01 -4.77 0.49
C ALA A 62 5.11 -5.76 0.87
N THR A 63 5.60 -5.63 2.09
CA THR A 63 6.55 -6.57 2.67
C THR A 63 5.87 -7.90 2.97
N ILE A 64 6.57 -8.97 2.65
CA ILE A 64 6.14 -10.33 2.96
C ILE A 64 7.31 -11.12 3.55
N PRO A 65 7.05 -12.19 4.32
CA PRO A 65 8.11 -13.10 4.70
C PRO A 65 8.84 -13.66 3.47
N ASN A 66 10.18 -13.77 3.51
CA ASN A 66 11.01 -14.14 2.36
C ASN A 66 10.56 -15.46 1.69
N TYR A 67 10.09 -16.44 2.49
CA TYR A 67 9.60 -17.72 1.98
C TYR A 67 8.33 -17.56 1.13
N ALA A 68 7.47 -16.59 1.44
CA ALA A 68 6.21 -16.37 0.76
C ALA A 68 6.41 -15.87 -0.68
N ALA A 69 7.45 -15.06 -0.93
CA ALA A 69 7.75 -14.51 -2.26
C ALA A 69 8.01 -15.61 -3.31
N SER A 70 8.69 -16.69 -2.91
CA SER A 70 8.99 -17.83 -3.80
C SER A 70 7.74 -18.66 -4.07
N VAL A 71 6.91 -18.87 -3.05
CA VAL A 71 5.63 -19.60 -3.17
C VAL A 71 4.69 -18.87 -4.12
N MET A 72 4.47 -17.57 -3.92
CA MET A 72 3.55 -16.76 -4.75
C MET A 72 3.92 -16.78 -6.23
N ARG A 73 5.23 -16.69 -6.56
CA ARG A 73 5.68 -16.77 -7.95
C ARG A 73 5.47 -18.14 -8.58
N LYS A 74 5.68 -19.23 -7.81
CA LYS A 74 5.49 -20.60 -8.29
C LYS A 74 4.03 -20.99 -8.44
N THR A 75 3.15 -20.46 -7.59
CA THR A 75 1.72 -20.77 -7.61
C THR A 75 0.89 -19.78 -8.44
N GLY A 76 1.49 -18.68 -8.93
CA GLY A 76 0.83 -17.70 -9.80
C GLY A 76 0.14 -18.26 -11.05
N PRO A 77 0.72 -19.25 -11.77
CA PRO A 77 0.02 -19.91 -12.88
C PRO A 77 -1.22 -20.72 -12.45
N LEU A 78 -1.28 -21.13 -11.18
CA LEU A 78 -2.40 -21.87 -10.57
C LEU A 78 -3.43 -20.94 -9.91
N THR A 79 -3.25 -19.61 -9.99
CA THR A 79 -4.17 -18.60 -9.44
C THR A 79 -5.63 -18.78 -9.87
N PRO A 80 -5.97 -19.19 -11.11
CA PRO A 80 -7.37 -19.43 -11.49
C PRO A 80 -8.04 -20.52 -10.64
N LEU A 81 -7.27 -21.52 -10.18
CA LEU A 81 -7.76 -22.62 -9.35
C LEU A 81 -7.93 -22.19 -7.89
N LEU A 82 -7.02 -21.36 -7.39
CA LEU A 82 -7.06 -20.79 -6.03
C LEU A 82 -8.20 -19.77 -5.85
N GLY A 83 -8.65 -19.15 -6.94
CA GLY A 83 -9.79 -18.23 -6.95
C GLY A 83 -11.17 -18.89 -6.90
N THR A 84 -11.25 -20.22 -6.81
CA THR A 84 -12.53 -20.92 -6.71
C THR A 84 -13.17 -20.73 -5.33
N ALA A 85 -14.49 -20.54 -5.28
CA ALA A 85 -15.22 -20.30 -4.03
C ALA A 85 -14.96 -21.35 -2.92
N PRO A 86 -14.79 -22.65 -3.21
CA PRO A 86 -14.42 -23.64 -2.18
C PRO A 86 -13.01 -23.42 -1.62
N VAL A 87 -12.03 -23.08 -2.47
CA VAL A 87 -10.64 -22.88 -2.05
C VAL A 87 -10.50 -21.58 -1.26
N GLN A 88 -11.17 -20.50 -1.69
CA GLN A 88 -11.23 -19.26 -0.93
C GLN A 88 -11.82 -19.48 0.46
N ARG A 89 -12.94 -20.22 0.57
CA ARG A 89 -13.54 -20.56 1.88
C ARG A 89 -12.60 -21.35 2.78
N ALA A 90 -11.87 -22.32 2.23
CA ALA A 90 -10.90 -23.10 2.99
C ALA A 90 -9.72 -22.23 3.48
N LEU A 91 -9.18 -21.37 2.61
CA LEU A 91 -8.10 -20.44 2.98
C LEU A 91 -8.57 -19.41 4.02
N THR A 92 -9.77 -18.85 3.86
CA THR A 92 -10.37 -17.94 4.85
C THR A 92 -10.55 -18.65 6.19
N ALA A 93 -11.09 -19.87 6.22
CA ALA A 93 -11.28 -20.63 7.45
C ALA A 93 -9.95 -20.94 8.17
N ILE A 94 -8.88 -21.20 7.41
CA ILE A 94 -7.53 -21.38 7.98
C ILE A 94 -7.03 -20.06 8.56
N VAL A 95 -7.17 -18.94 7.84
CA VAL A 95 -6.76 -17.61 8.31
C VAL A 95 -7.53 -17.23 9.56
N ASP A 96 -8.85 -17.37 9.58
CA ASP A 96 -9.70 -17.04 10.74
C ASP A 96 -9.38 -17.92 11.96
N ALA A 97 -8.99 -19.18 11.74
CA ALA A 97 -8.62 -20.10 12.82
C ALA A 97 -7.19 -19.89 13.33
N THR A 98 -6.29 -19.25 12.56
CA THR A 98 -4.86 -19.14 12.88
C THR A 98 -4.39 -17.72 13.15
N VAL A 99 -5.09 -16.71 12.64
CA VAL A 99 -4.75 -15.31 12.76
C VAL A 99 -5.77 -14.63 13.67
N SER A 100 -5.41 -14.48 14.95
CA SER A 100 -6.12 -13.55 15.83
C SER A 100 -5.66 -12.14 15.49
N GLY A 101 -6.57 -11.25 15.10
CA GLY A 101 -6.21 -9.85 14.84
C GLY A 101 -5.59 -9.21 16.09
N PRO A 102 -4.66 -8.25 15.95
CA PRO A 102 -3.96 -7.67 17.10
C PRO A 102 -4.96 -7.05 18.09
N THR A 103 -4.72 -7.26 19.37
CA THR A 103 -5.49 -6.69 20.49
C THR A 103 -5.37 -5.16 20.51
N ALA A 104 -6.25 -4.48 21.26
CA ALA A 104 -6.19 -3.02 21.39
C ALA A 104 -4.84 -2.53 21.94
N ASP A 105 -4.25 -3.27 22.89
CA ASP A 105 -2.95 -2.94 23.47
C ASP A 105 -1.77 -3.21 22.52
N GLU A 106 -1.87 -4.24 21.66
CA GLU A 106 -0.90 -4.50 20.60
C GLU A 106 -0.98 -3.45 19.49
N ARG A 107 -2.20 -2.99 19.16
CA ARG A 107 -2.42 -1.87 18.25
C ARG A 107 -1.82 -0.57 18.79
N ALA A 108 -2.11 -0.21 20.04
CA ALA A 108 -1.60 1.01 20.66
C ALA A 108 -0.06 1.10 20.71
N LYS A 109 0.65 -0.03 20.59
CA LYS A 109 2.11 -0.11 20.55
C LYS A 109 2.68 -0.35 19.14
N SER A 110 1.82 -0.54 18.14
CA SER A 110 2.23 -0.81 16.78
C SER A 110 2.58 0.50 16.05
N THR A 111 3.62 0.47 15.23
CA THR A 111 3.99 1.59 14.34
C THR A 111 4.02 1.07 12.92
N THR A 112 3.47 1.84 11.98
CA THR A 112 3.56 1.51 10.56
C THR A 112 4.73 2.25 9.94
N ARG A 113 5.38 1.62 8.96
CA ARG A 113 6.48 2.21 8.19
C ARG A 113 6.14 2.11 6.72
N ILE A 114 6.27 3.22 6.02
CA ILE A 114 5.97 3.37 4.60
C ILE A 114 7.22 3.92 3.94
N TRP A 115 7.44 3.53 2.69
CA TRP A 115 8.52 4.03 1.87
C TRP A 115 7.97 4.42 0.50
N GLY A 116 8.43 5.55 -0.03
CA GLY A 116 8.14 6.00 -1.38
C GLY A 116 9.45 6.34 -2.09
N GLU A 117 9.54 5.97 -3.36
CA GLU A 117 10.66 6.29 -4.23
C GLU A 117 10.14 6.74 -5.58
N VAL A 118 10.78 7.76 -6.13
CA VAL A 118 10.55 8.24 -7.48
C VAL A 118 11.89 8.20 -8.21
N GLU A 119 11.88 7.65 -9.42
CA GLU A 119 13.03 7.63 -10.31
C GLU A 119 12.66 8.24 -11.66
N GLY A 120 13.54 9.08 -12.20
CA GLY A 120 13.39 9.73 -13.49
C GLY A 120 14.63 10.55 -13.85
N ASP A 121 14.92 10.68 -15.13
CA ASP A 121 16.06 11.47 -15.65
C ASP A 121 17.41 11.14 -14.99
N GLY A 122 17.62 9.84 -14.69
CA GLY A 122 18.83 9.35 -14.02
C GLY A 122 18.95 9.73 -12.55
N LYS A 123 17.92 10.35 -11.96
CA LYS A 123 17.85 10.70 -10.55
C LYS A 123 16.88 9.79 -9.83
N ARG A 124 17.16 9.58 -8.55
CA ARG A 124 16.31 8.82 -7.65
C ARG A 124 16.20 9.56 -6.32
N VAL A 125 14.97 9.74 -5.86
CA VAL A 125 14.67 10.31 -4.55
C VAL A 125 13.75 9.36 -3.81
N ALA A 126 13.94 9.23 -2.51
CA ALA A 126 13.07 8.43 -1.68
C ALA A 126 12.83 9.10 -0.33
N ALA A 127 11.70 8.75 0.28
CA ALA A 127 11.32 9.17 1.61
C ALA A 127 10.72 7.97 2.37
N ARG A 128 10.87 7.99 3.68
CA ARG A 128 10.18 7.08 4.60
C ARG A 128 9.19 7.87 5.42
N LEU A 129 8.07 7.23 5.75
CA LEU A 129 7.08 7.75 6.67
C LEU A 129 6.88 6.73 7.78
N ARG A 130 6.94 7.19 9.03
CA ARG A 130 6.52 6.43 10.19
C ARG A 130 5.20 6.99 10.67
N THR A 131 4.25 6.12 10.99
CA THR A 131 2.94 6.50 11.54
C THR A 131 2.62 5.68 12.79
N PRO A 132 1.61 6.09 13.56
CA PRO A 132 0.98 5.24 14.57
C PRO A 132 0.35 3.97 13.97
N ASP A 133 -0.40 3.25 14.79
CA ASP A 133 -1.19 2.08 14.39
C ASP A 133 -2.00 2.32 13.11
N THR A 134 -1.96 1.36 12.18
CA THR A 134 -2.60 1.52 10.86
C THR A 134 -4.11 1.77 10.98
N TYR A 135 -4.81 1.11 11.90
CA TYR A 135 -6.26 1.24 12.01
C TYR A 135 -6.66 2.56 12.66
N GLU A 136 -5.99 2.92 13.75
CA GLU A 136 -6.22 4.21 14.40
C GLU A 136 -5.89 5.36 13.45
N PHE A 137 -4.73 5.30 12.79
CA PHE A 137 -4.30 6.32 11.84
C PHE A 137 -5.27 6.46 10.66
N THR A 138 -5.75 5.34 10.10
CA THR A 138 -6.76 5.36 9.03
C THR A 138 -8.07 5.97 9.50
N ALA A 139 -8.55 5.62 10.71
CA ALA A 139 -9.78 6.19 11.26
C ALA A 139 -9.68 7.70 11.50
N ARG A 140 -8.55 8.16 12.07
CA ARG A 140 -8.29 9.58 12.32
C ARG A 140 -8.24 10.38 11.02
N THR A 141 -7.46 9.92 10.04
CA THR A 141 -7.32 10.59 8.74
C THR A 141 -8.63 10.63 7.97
N ALA A 142 -9.37 9.51 7.90
CA ALA A 142 -10.67 9.47 7.21
C ALA A 142 -11.70 10.40 7.84
N THR A 143 -11.76 10.46 9.18
CA THR A 143 -12.71 11.33 9.90
C THR A 143 -12.36 12.80 9.72
N GLU A 144 -11.08 13.16 9.75
CA GLU A 144 -10.64 14.53 9.52
C GLU A 144 -10.91 14.99 8.08
N ILE A 145 -10.66 14.13 7.09
CA ILE A 145 -11.03 14.40 5.69
C ILE A 145 -12.55 14.62 5.58
N ALA A 146 -13.36 13.75 6.17
CA ALA A 146 -14.82 13.88 6.14
C ALA A 146 -15.29 15.20 6.77
N ARG A 147 -14.68 15.61 7.89
CA ARG A 147 -14.96 16.90 8.54
C ARG A 147 -14.67 18.08 7.60
N ARG A 148 -13.47 18.14 7.00
CA ARG A 148 -13.08 19.20 6.05
C ARG A 148 -14.01 19.26 4.83
N VAL A 149 -14.45 18.10 4.33
CA VAL A 149 -15.44 18.05 3.24
C VAL A 149 -16.77 18.66 3.68
N CYS A 150 -17.28 18.30 4.87
CA CYS A 150 -18.52 18.85 5.41
C CYS A 150 -18.45 20.37 5.65
N ASP A 151 -17.27 20.86 6.02
CA ASP A 151 -17.01 22.29 6.26
C ASP A 151 -16.79 23.09 4.96
N ASN A 152 -16.79 22.42 3.79
CA ASN A 152 -16.50 22.99 2.47
C ASN A 152 -15.06 23.52 2.31
N ASP A 153 -14.11 22.91 3.02
CA ASP A 153 -12.68 23.24 2.94
C ASP A 153 -11.98 22.66 1.69
N VAL A 154 -12.72 21.97 0.81
CA VAL A 154 -12.20 21.39 -0.43
C VAL A 154 -13.10 21.69 -1.62
N GLU A 155 -12.50 21.75 -2.81
CA GLU A 155 -13.25 21.95 -4.05
C GLU A 155 -14.18 20.77 -4.39
N SER A 156 -15.24 21.06 -5.14
CA SER A 156 -16.13 20.02 -5.66
C SER A 156 -15.46 19.21 -6.76
N GLY A 157 -15.57 17.89 -6.73
CA GLY A 157 -15.08 17.00 -7.78
C GLY A 157 -14.33 15.79 -7.24
N PHE A 158 -13.76 14.99 -8.15
CA PHE A 158 -12.86 13.89 -7.78
C PHE A 158 -11.51 14.44 -7.37
N GLN A 159 -11.04 14.04 -6.19
CA GLN A 159 -9.75 14.43 -5.64
C GLN A 159 -9.10 13.26 -4.90
N THR A 160 -7.78 13.25 -4.87
CA THR A 160 -7.02 12.42 -3.93
C THR A 160 -6.75 13.23 -2.65
N PRO A 161 -6.41 12.57 -1.52
CA PRO A 161 -6.03 13.32 -0.32
C PRO A 161 -4.89 14.32 -0.57
N ALA A 162 -3.89 13.93 -1.37
CA ALA A 162 -2.76 14.79 -1.67
C ALA A 162 -3.12 15.94 -2.64
N SER A 163 -4.08 15.77 -3.55
CA SER A 163 -4.55 16.88 -4.39
C SER A 163 -5.45 17.84 -3.62
N ALA A 164 -6.23 17.34 -2.66
CA ALA A 164 -7.16 18.15 -1.86
C ALA A 164 -6.48 18.93 -0.73
N PHE A 165 -5.50 18.31 -0.06
CA PHE A 165 -4.89 18.86 1.17
C PHE A 165 -3.39 19.08 1.06
N GLY A 166 -2.77 18.70 -0.07
CA GLY A 166 -1.33 18.76 -0.26
C GLY A 166 -0.57 17.56 0.32
N PRO A 167 0.73 17.42 0.00
CA PRO A 167 1.56 16.29 0.43
C PRO A 167 1.87 16.29 1.93
N GLU A 168 1.76 17.44 2.60
CA GLU A 168 2.07 17.58 4.03
C GLU A 168 0.88 17.27 4.94
N PHE A 169 -0.32 17.05 4.40
CA PHE A 169 -1.52 16.73 5.18
C PHE A 169 -1.30 15.58 6.16
N VAL A 170 -0.57 14.56 5.72
CA VAL A 170 -0.26 13.38 6.53
C VAL A 170 0.56 13.71 7.78
N LEU A 171 1.35 14.80 7.74
CA LEU A 171 2.22 15.24 8.85
C LEU A 171 1.47 16.08 9.89
N GLU A 172 0.21 16.44 9.64
CA GLU A 172 -0.63 17.15 10.61
C GLU A 172 -1.08 16.25 11.78
N PHE A 173 -0.89 14.94 11.67
CA PHE A 173 -1.33 13.95 12.64
C PHE A 173 -0.20 13.58 13.61
N ASP A 174 -0.52 13.62 14.91
CA ASP A 174 0.43 13.24 15.97
C ASP A 174 1.03 11.85 15.76
N GLY A 175 2.36 11.77 15.92
CA GLY A 175 3.12 10.52 15.79
C GLY A 175 3.46 10.16 14.34
N VAL A 176 3.24 11.06 13.38
CA VAL A 176 3.70 10.92 12.00
C VAL A 176 5.05 11.62 11.81
N GLU A 177 6.02 10.91 11.26
CA GLU A 177 7.38 11.41 11.00
C GLU A 177 7.80 11.06 9.57
N ARG A 178 8.33 12.04 8.82
CA ARG A 178 8.93 11.81 7.48
C ARG A 178 10.44 11.95 7.55
N GLU A 179 11.15 11.06 6.87
CA GLU A 179 12.60 11.09 6.68
C GLU A 179 12.92 10.99 5.18
N ASP A 180 13.61 11.99 4.61
CA ASP A 180 14.08 11.93 3.22
C ASP A 180 15.38 11.12 3.14
N VAL A 181 15.37 10.07 2.32
CA VAL A 181 16.38 9.01 2.33
C VAL A 181 17.02 8.89 0.96
N GLY A 182 18.07 9.66 0.75
CA GLY A 182 18.87 9.66 -0.47
C GLY A 182 18.51 10.79 -1.43
N ARG A 183 19.42 11.77 -1.51
CA ARG A 183 19.79 12.40 -2.77
C ARG A 183 21.01 11.61 -3.26
N ALA A 184 20.82 10.75 -4.26
CA ALA A 184 21.94 10.25 -5.05
C ALA A 184 22.19 11.23 -6.21
#